data_AF-A0A940B140-F1
#
_entry.id   AF-A0A940B140-F1
#
_cell.length_a   1.000
_cell.length_b   1.000
_cell.length_c   1.000
_cell.angle_alpha   90.00
_cell.angle_beta   90.00
_cell.angle_gamma   90.00
#
_symmetry.space_group_name_H-M   'P 1'
#
loop_
_entity.id
_entity.type
_entity.pdbx_description
1 polymer ?
#
loop_
_entity_poly.entity_id
_entity_poly.type
_entity_poly.pdbx_seq_one_letter_code
_entity_poly.pdbx_strand_id
1 'polypeptide(L)' 'LPPEQALVGIKKGMASKFCTQICLVKQDYVADGEQTVEQYLASVAKEIGAPITVKRFARLQLGA' A
#
# COMPACT_ATOMS: atom_id res chain seq x y z
N LEU A 1 3.40 -16.02 29.67
CA LEU A 1 3.22 -16.06 28.19
C LEU A 1 2.03 -15.18 27.87
N PRO A 2 2.12 -14.19 26.95
CA PRO A 2 0.95 -13.42 26.55
C PRO A 2 -0.15 -14.38 26.09
N PRO A 3 -1.43 -14.11 26.42
CA PRO A 3 -2.53 -15.00 26.05
C PRO A 3 -2.53 -15.20 24.53
N GLU A 4 -2.80 -16.42 24.06
CA GLU A 4 -2.69 -16.78 22.62
C GLU A 4 -3.46 -15.81 21.71
N GLN A 5 -4.60 -15.30 22.18
CA GLN A 5 -5.41 -14.31 21.48
C GLN A 5 -4.67 -12.97 21.24
N ALA A 6 -3.86 -12.52 22.20
CA ALA A 6 -3.07 -11.31 22.06
C ALA A 6 -1.95 -11.50 21.01
N LEU A 7 -1.32 -12.68 20.96
CA LEU A 7 -0.31 -13.00 19.96
C LEU A 7 -0.88 -13.02 18.53
N VAL A 8 -2.09 -13.56 18.34
CA VAL A 8 -2.78 -13.53 17.04
C VAL A 8 -3.10 -12.09 16.61
N GLY A 9 -3.58 -11.26 17.54
CA GLY A 9 -3.84 -9.84 17.28
C GLY A 9 -2.59 -9.08 16.84
N ILE A 10 -1.46 -9.30 17.53
CA ILE A 10 -0.17 -8.67 17.21
C ILE A 10 0.31 -9.10 15.80
N LYS A 11 0.25 -10.39 15.48
CA LYS A 11 0.65 -10.91 14.16
C LYS A 11 -0.20 -10.32 13.04
N LYS A 12 -1.52 -10.22 13.23
CA LYS A 12 -2.43 -9.61 12.26
C LYS A 12 -2.13 -8.12 12.05
N GLY A 13 -1.86 -7.39 13.14
CA GLY A 13 -1.44 -5.99 13.08
C GLY A 13 -0.13 -5.79 12.32
N MET A 14 0.87 -6.64 12.56
CA MET A 14 2.15 -6.62 11.83
C MET A 14 1.97 -6.91 10.34
N ALA A 15 1.19 -7.93 9.98
CA ALA A 15 0.91 -8.25 8.58
C ALA A 15 0.20 -7.08 7.86
N SER A 16 -0.76 -6.43 8.53
CA SER A 16 -1.44 -5.26 7.98
C SER A 16 -0.46 -4.10 7.74
N LYS A 17 0.39 -3.79 8.73
CA LYS A 17 1.43 -2.74 8.60
C LYS A 17 2.42 -3.04 7.46
N PHE A 18 2.82 -4.30 7.31
CA PHE A 18 3.70 -4.73 6.24
C PHE A 18 3.07 -4.48 4.86
N CYS A 19 1.79 -4.83 4.69
CA CYS A 19 1.06 -4.55 3.44
C CYS A 19 0.99 -3.05 3.14
N THR A 20 0.72 -2.20 4.13
CA THR A 20 0.68 -0.73 3.92
C THR A 20 2.05 -0.17 3.53
N GLN A 21 3.14 -0.72 4.06
CA GLN A 21 4.49 -0.22 3.79
C GLN A 21 5.12 -0.76 2.51
N ILE A 22 4.71 -1.94 2.01
CA ILE A 22 5.40 -2.61 0.90
C ILE A 22 4.55 -2.71 -0.36
N CYS A 23 3.23 -2.82 -0.22
CA CYS A 23 2.37 -2.82 -1.40
C CYS A 23 2.26 -1.41 -1.95
N LEU A 24 2.86 -1.16 -3.12
CA LEU A 24 2.84 0.14 -3.81
C LEU A 24 1.46 0.81 -3.80
N VAL A 25 0.41 0.01 -3.99
CA VAL A 25 -0.96 0.49 -4.10
C VAL A 25 -1.52 0.99 -2.75
N LYS A 26 -1.08 0.41 -1.62
CA LYS A 26 -1.54 0.75 -0.27
C LYS A 26 -0.68 1.83 0.41
N GLN A 27 0.41 2.24 -0.21
CA GLN A 27 1.28 3.32 0.28
C GLN A 27 0.60 4.68 0.13
N ASP A 28 0.95 5.62 1.02
CA ASP A 28 0.59 7.03 0.89
C ASP A 28 1.21 7.63 -0.38
N TYR A 29 0.41 8.41 -1.10
CA TYR A 29 0.82 9.05 -2.33
C TYR A 29 1.77 10.21 -2.03
N VAL A 30 3.01 10.10 -2.47
CA VAL A 30 4.12 11.01 -2.11
C VAL A 30 3.86 12.49 -2.47
N ALA A 31 3.04 12.76 -3.49
CA ALA A 31 2.81 14.13 -3.95
C ALA A 31 1.82 14.92 -3.10
N ASP A 32 0.86 14.24 -2.44
CA ASP A 32 -0.25 14.90 -1.75
C ASP A 32 -0.39 14.46 -0.29
N GLY A 33 0.13 13.28 0.07
CA GLY A 33 0.22 12.76 1.44
C GLY A 33 -1.12 12.42 2.11
N GLU A 34 -2.25 12.86 1.55
CA GLU A 34 -3.59 12.72 2.14
C GLU A 34 -4.36 11.49 1.62
N GLN A 35 -3.88 10.87 0.53
CA GLN A 35 -4.51 9.73 -0.14
C GLN A 35 -3.51 8.63 -0.48
N THR A 36 -4.00 7.38 -0.57
CA THR A 36 -3.19 6.24 -1.02
C THR A 36 -3.04 6.22 -2.55
N VAL A 37 -2.01 5.53 -3.05
CA VAL A 37 -1.81 5.33 -4.50
C VAL A 37 -3.06 4.70 -5.15
N GLU A 38 -3.75 3.79 -4.47
CA GLU A 38 -5.02 3.19 -4.94
C GLU A 38 -6.12 4.23 -5.16
N GLN A 39 -6.28 5.15 -4.20
CA GLN A 39 -7.29 6.21 -4.26
C GLN A 39 -6.99 7.21 -5.37
N TYR A 40 -5.71 7.58 -5.51
CA TYR A 40 -5.27 8.45 -6.60
C TYR A 40 -5.53 7.81 -7.97
N LEU A 41 -5.13 6.54 -8.16
CA LEU A 41 -5.40 5.80 -9.40
C LEU A 41 -6.89 5.71 -9.71
N ALA A 42 -7.74 5.55 -8.69
CA ALA A 42 -9.19 5.53 -8.85
C ALA A 42 -9.76 6.91 -9.25
N SER A 43 -9.20 8.00 -8.72
CA SER A 43 -9.59 9.36 -9.12
C SER A 43 -9.25 9.62 -10.58
N VAL A 44 -8.00 9.34 -10.98
CA VAL A 44 -7.53 9.53 -12.35
C VAL A 44 -8.29 8.62 -13.33
N ALA A 45 -8.61 7.38 -12.93
CA ALA A 45 -9.42 6.48 -13.75
C ALA A 45 -10.83 7.03 -14.02
N LYS A 46 -11.43 7.73 -13.04
CA LYS A 46 -12.73 8.40 -13.19
C LYS A 46 -12.64 9.62 -14.11
N GLU A 47 -11.59 10.43 -13.99
CA GLU A 47 -11.37 11.61 -14.83
C GLU A 47 -11.17 11.24 -16.30
N ILE A 48 -10.45 10.14 -16.56
CA ILE A 48 -10.16 9.64 -17.92
C ILE A 48 -11.32 8.80 -18.48
N GLY A 49 -12.18 8.25 -17.61
CA GLY A 49 -13.27 7.36 -18.01
C GLY A 49 -12.83 5.95 -18.42
N ALA A 50 -11.62 5.53 -18.01
CA ALA A 50 -11.05 4.23 -18.35
C ALA A 50 -10.37 3.59 -17.12
N PRO A 51 -10.39 2.25 -16.98
CA PRO A 51 -9.76 1.58 -15.86
C PRO A 51 -8.24 1.68 -15.93
N ILE A 52 -7.61 2.14 -14.84
CA ILE A 52 -6.16 2.24 -14.70
C ILE A 52 -5.69 1.17 -13.72
N THR A 53 -4.67 0.40 -14.08
CA THR A 53 -4.11 -0.65 -13.22
C THR A 53 -2.60 -0.74 -13.38
N VAL A 54 -1.88 -0.80 -12.26
CA VAL A 54 -0.44 -1.03 -12.25
C VAL A 54 -0.16 -2.51 -12.49
N LYS A 55 0.38 -2.87 -13.66
CA LYS A 55 0.74 -4.27 -13.96
C LYS A 55 2.04 -4.69 -13.29
N ARG A 56 3.10 -3.87 -13.41
CA ARG A 56 4.46 -4.13 -12.89
C ARG A 56 5.17 -2.80 -12.66
N PHE A 57 6.07 -2.76 -11.69
CA PHE A 57 6.98 -1.64 -11.45
C PHE A 57 8.38 -2.17 -11.10
N ALA A 58 9.41 -1.36 -11.33
CA ALA A 58 10.78 -1.66 -10.94
C ALA A 58 11.38 -0.45 -10.22
N ARG A 59 11.98 -0.66 -9.05
CA ARG A 59 12.73 0.35 -8.30
C ARG A 59 14.20 -0.08 -8.28
N LEU A 60 15.04 0.64 -9.02
CA LEU A 60 16.49 0.42 -9.03
C LEU A 60 17.14 1.42 -8.07
N GLN A 61 17.97 0.92 -7.16
CA GLN A 61 18.79 1.74 -6.26
C GLN A 61 20.23 1.25 -6.37
N LEU A 62 21.17 2.17 -6.59
CA LEU A 62 22.59 1.83 -6.70
C LEU A 62 23.17 1.55 -5.31
N GLY A 63 23.80 0.38 -5.13
CA GLY A 63 24.58 0.02 -3.95
C GLY A 63 23.80 -0.14 -2.65
N ALA A 64 22.71 -0.93 -2.67
CA ALA A 64 21.89 -1.24 -1.49
C ALA A 64 22.69 -1.77 -0.29
#